data_AF-A0A8T8WP61-F1
#
_entry.id   AF-A0A8T8WP61-F1
#
_cell.length_a   1.000
_cell.length_b   1.000
_cell.length_c   1.000
_cell.angle_alpha   90.00
_cell.angle_beta   90.00
_cell.angle_gamma   90.00
#
_symmetry.space_group_name_H-M   'P 1'
#
loop_
_entity.id
_entity.type
_entity.pdbx_description
1 polymer ?
#
loop_
_entity_poly.entity_id
_entity_poly.type
_entity_poly.pdbx_seq_one_letter_code
_entity_poly.pdbx_strand_id
1 'polypeptide(L)'
;MSNHFVLRNPNAFLRPLEFWPERWETNPELERYLVPFSKGSQACLGPDMAHCWLNLVLATVRRFRWSCTKHPKTIWQRRWVRRAHEHMNPGPVD
;
A
#
# COMPACT_ATOMS: atom_id res chain seq x y z
N MET A 1 -15.05 1.99 -10.38
CA MET A 1 -14.33 3.02 -9.59
C MET A 1 -13.04 2.41 -9.07
N SER A 2 -11.90 3.10 -9.24
CA SER A 2 -10.63 2.61 -8.68
C SER A 2 -10.63 2.77 -7.17
N ASN A 3 -10.31 1.67 -6.47
CA ASN A 3 -10.20 1.60 -5.01
C ASN A 3 -9.26 2.66 -4.41
N HIS A 4 -8.25 3.06 -5.19
CA HIS A 4 -7.30 4.13 -4.86
C HIS A 4 -7.98 5.45 -4.47
N PHE A 5 -9.03 5.86 -5.19
CA PHE A 5 -9.72 7.14 -4.92
C PHE A 5 -10.52 7.11 -3.61
N VAL A 6 -11.08 5.95 -3.24
CA VAL A 6 -11.85 5.79 -1.99
C VAL A 6 -10.93 5.89 -0.80
N LEU A 7 -9.82 5.15 -0.82
CA LEU A 7 -8.85 5.10 0.27
C LEU A 7 -8.07 6.41 0.47
N ARG A 8 -8.05 7.28 -0.55
CA ARG A 8 -7.40 8.60 -0.49
C ARG A 8 -8.37 9.78 -0.41
N ASN A 9 -9.66 9.52 -0.19
CA ASN A 9 -10.66 10.56 -0.15
C ASN A 9 -10.49 11.44 1.11
N PRO A 10 -10.22 12.75 0.99
CA PRO A 10 -10.03 13.64 2.14
C PRO A 10 -11.30 13.80 3.00
N ASN A 11 -12.49 13.56 2.43
CA ASN A 11 -13.76 13.63 3.16
C ASN A 11 -13.96 12.44 4.11
N ALA A 12 -13.36 11.29 3.80
CA ALA A 12 -13.40 10.11 4.66
C ALA A 12 -12.14 10.02 5.56
N PHE A 13 -10.97 10.35 5.00
CA PHE A 13 -9.68 10.23 5.68
C PHE A 13 -8.99 11.59 5.79
N LEU A 14 -8.99 12.19 6.98
CA LEU A 14 -8.15 13.37 7.28
C LEU A 14 -6.65 13.10 7.03
N ARG A 15 -5.97 13.89 6.18
CA ARG A 15 -4.56 13.68 5.78
C ARG A 15 -4.32 12.27 5.16
N PRO A 16 -4.97 11.96 4.02
CA PRO A 16 -5.01 10.60 3.45
C PRO A 16 -3.67 10.10 2.87
N LEU A 17 -2.72 11.00 2.64
CA LEU A 17 -1.41 10.67 2.05
C LEU A 17 -0.36 10.38 3.12
N GLU A 18 -0.70 10.55 4.40
CA GLU A 18 0.23 10.36 5.51
C GLU A 18 -0.01 9.00 6.19
N PHE A 19 1.08 8.35 6.59
CA PHE A 19 1.00 7.12 7.37
C PHE A 19 0.69 7.47 8.82
N TRP A 20 -0.59 7.33 9.21
CA TRP A 20 -1.09 7.68 10.53
C TRP A 20 -1.86 6.50 11.16
N PRO A 21 -1.17 5.57 11.87
CA PRO A 21 -1.79 4.38 12.44
C PRO A 21 -2.79 4.68 13.57
N GLU A 22 -2.55 5.73 14.37
CA GLU A 22 -3.38 6.13 15.51
C GLU A 22 -4.80 6.57 15.08
N ARG A 23 -5.03 6.82 13.79
CA ARG A 23 -6.36 7.18 13.26
C ARG A 23 -7.43 6.12 13.60
N TRP A 24 -7.02 4.85 13.66
CA TRP A 24 -7.91 3.72 13.93
C TRP A 24 -8.27 3.57 15.40
N GLU A 25 -7.45 4.10 16.29
CA GLU A 25 -7.75 4.15 17.73
C GLU A 25 -8.79 5.24 18.05
N THR A 26 -8.74 6.35 17.31
CA THR A 26 -9.63 7.50 17.54
C THR A 26 -11.01 7.30 16.91
N ASN A 27 -11.10 6.64 15.75
CA ASN A 27 -12.35 6.46 15.01
C ASN A 27 -12.46 5.03 14.45
N PRO A 28 -12.97 4.06 15.23
CA PRO A 28 -13.13 2.67 14.77
C PRO A 28 -14.15 2.53 13.63
N GLU A 29 -15.13 3.43 13.55
CA GLU A 29 -16.15 3.43 12.48
C GLU A 29 -15.58 3.63 11.07
N LEU A 30 -14.36 4.14 10.98
CA LEU A 30 -13.65 4.33 9.74
C LEU A 30 -13.36 3.01 9.00
N GLU A 31 -13.38 1.87 9.72
CA GLU A 31 -13.02 0.56 9.19
C GLU A 31 -14.00 0.11 8.09
N ARG A 32 -15.22 0.64 8.12
CA ARG A 32 -16.23 0.45 7.07
C ARG A 32 -15.80 0.96 5.70
N TYR A 33 -14.96 2.01 5.67
CA TYR A 33 -14.45 2.62 4.44
C TYR A 33 -13.11 2.02 4.00
N LEU A 34 -12.51 1.14 4.82
CA LEU A 34 -11.26 0.47 4.50
C LEU A 34 -11.53 -0.75 3.60
N VAL A 35 -11.33 -0.58 2.30
CA VAL A 35 -11.61 -1.61 1.31
C VAL A 35 -10.40 -2.01 0.46
N PRO A 36 -9.19 -2.27 1.03
CA PRO A 36 -7.96 -2.52 0.27
C PRO A 36 -8.02 -3.72 -0.67
N PHE A 37 -8.87 -4.70 -0.36
CA PHE A 37 -9.08 -5.91 -1.14
C PHE A 37 -10.29 -5.85 -2.08
N SER A 38 -10.77 -4.64 -2.38
CA SER A 38 -12.05 -4.38 -3.05
C SER A 38 -13.23 -4.96 -2.26
N LYS A 39 -14.47 -4.66 -2.69
CA LYS A 39 -15.70 -5.29 -2.16
C LYS A 39 -16.64 -5.65 -3.32
N GLY A 40 -17.53 -6.62 -3.09
CA GLY A 40 -18.50 -7.10 -4.08
C GLY A 40 -17.98 -8.27 -4.92
N SER A 41 -18.47 -8.39 -6.16
CA SER A 41 -18.16 -9.52 -7.07
C SER A 41 -16.68 -9.61 -7.48
N GLN A 42 -15.95 -8.50 -7.37
CA GLN A 42 -14.51 -8.42 -7.65
C GLN A 42 -13.65 -8.29 -6.38
N ALA A 43 -14.20 -8.69 -5.22
CA ALA A 43 -13.42 -8.74 -4.00
C ALA A 43 -12.35 -9.84 -4.08
N CYS A 44 -11.22 -9.61 -3.41
CA CYS A 44 -10.22 -10.66 -3.21
C CYS A 44 -10.85 -11.85 -2.49
N LEU A 45 -10.46 -13.07 -2.89
CA LEU A 45 -10.89 -14.31 -2.24
C LEU A 45 -10.12 -14.62 -0.95
N GLY A 46 -8.92 -14.04 -0.78
CA GLY A 46 -8.02 -14.34 0.34
C GLY A 46 -7.69 -13.17 1.26
N PRO A 47 -8.65 -12.31 1.68
CA PRO A 47 -8.35 -11.19 2.57
C PRO A 47 -7.83 -11.70 3.93
N ASP A 48 -8.45 -12.72 4.52
CA ASP A 48 -8.04 -13.23 5.83
C ASP A 48 -6.63 -13.80 5.81
N MET A 49 -6.30 -14.55 4.74
CA MET A 49 -4.94 -15.04 4.53
C MET A 49 -3.97 -13.86 4.42
N ALA A 50 -4.25 -12.85 3.60
CA ALA A 50 -3.38 -11.69 3.48
C ALA A 50 -3.12 -10.99 4.83
N HIS A 51 -4.13 -10.88 5.71
CA HIS A 51 -3.96 -10.34 7.07
C HIS A 51 -3.07 -11.23 7.94
N CYS A 52 -3.24 -12.56 7.90
CA CYS A 52 -2.36 -13.50 8.61
C CYS A 52 -0.90 -13.32 8.18
N TRP A 53 -0.65 -13.24 6.88
CA TRP A 53 0.69 -13.02 6.34
C TRP A 53 1.26 -11.65 6.75
N LEU A 54 0.45 -10.59 6.69
CA LEU A 54 0.84 -9.26 7.16
C LEU A 54 1.27 -9.29 8.63
N ASN A 55 0.50 -9.95 9.49
CA ASN A 55 0.80 -10.08 10.91
C ASN A 55 2.08 -10.88 11.17
N LEU A 56 2.31 -11.97 10.43
CA LEU A 56 3.57 -12.73 10.51
C LEU A 56 4.78 -11.89 10.12
N VAL A 57 4.67 -11.12 9.03
CA VAL A 57 5.74 -10.22 8.60
C VAL A 57 5.98 -9.12 9.64
N LEU A 58 4.92 -8.50 10.17
CA LEU A 58 5.05 -7.47 11.23
C LEU A 58 5.69 -8.03 12.50
N ALA A 59 5.32 -9.24 12.92
CA ALA A 59 5.95 -9.92 14.06
C ALA A 59 7.44 -10.20 13.81
N THR A 60 7.77 -10.64 12.59
CA THR A 60 9.16 -10.88 12.17
C THR A 60 9.96 -9.59 12.16
N VAL A 61 9.39 -8.51 11.64
CA VAL A 61 10.02 -7.18 11.64
C VAL A 61 10.27 -6.69 13.06
N ARG A 62 9.35 -6.89 14.00
CA ARG A 62 9.57 -6.53 15.41
C ARG A 62 10.63 -7.38 16.10
N ARG A 63 10.80 -8.65 15.70
CA ARG A 63 11.72 -9.58 16.34
C ARG A 63 13.19 -9.33 16.00
N PHE A 64 13.48 -8.88 14.77
CA PHE A 64 14.85 -8.66 14.31
C PHE A 64 15.26 -7.19 14.38
N ARG A 65 16.55 -6.94 14.64
CA ARG A 65 17.11 -5.59 14.56
C ARG A 65 17.50 -5.30 13.11
N TRP A 66 16.69 -4.49 12.44
CA TRP A 66 16.94 -4.10 11.06
C TRP A 66 17.93 -2.94 11.01
N SER A 67 18.85 -3.01 10.06
CA SER A 67 19.67 -1.87 9.67
C SER A 67 19.46 -1.64 8.19
N CYS A 68 19.12 -0.40 7.82
CA CYS A 68 18.96 -0.03 6.43
C CYS A 68 20.33 0.27 5.84
N THR A 69 21.02 -0.74 5.33
CA THR A 69 22.25 -0.54 4.56
C THR A 69 21.85 -0.24 3.12
N LYS A 70 22.28 0.91 2.57
CA LYS A 70 22.08 1.20 1.15
C LYS A 70 22.84 0.16 0.34
N HIS A 71 22.13 -0.76 -0.31
CA HIS A 71 22.76 -1.67 -1.26
C HIS A 71 23.33 -0.83 -2.42
N PRO A 72 24.58 -1.04 -2.86
CA PRO A 72 25.06 -0.40 -4.07
C PRO A 72 24.15 -0.84 -5.21
N LYS A 73 23.40 0.10 -5.81
CA LYS A 73 22.43 -0.24 -6.86
C LYS A 73 23.13 -1.03 -7.96
N THR A 74 22.80 -2.31 -8.10
CA THR A 74 23.34 -3.14 -9.17
C THR A 74 22.82 -2.63 -10.51
N ILE A 75 23.57 -2.87 -11.59
CA ILE A 75 23.19 -2.42 -12.95
C ILE A 75 21.78 -2.91 -13.35
N TRP A 76 21.38 -4.06 -12.83
CA TRP A 76 20.07 -4.68 -13.01
C TRP A 76 18.92 -3.88 -12.38
N GLN A 77 19.11 -3.36 -11.17
CA GLN A 77 18.11 -2.52 -10.49
C GLN A 77 17.89 -1.19 -11.22
N ARG A 78 18.95 -0.60 -11.81
CA ARG A 78 18.83 0.62 -12.62
C ARG A 78 18.05 0.39 -13.91
N ARG A 79 18.18 -0.78 -14.55
CA ARG A 79 17.48 -1.10 -15.80
C ARG A 79 15.98 -1.33 -15.60
N TRP A 80 15.59 -1.97 -14.50
CA TRP A 80 14.18 -2.17 -14.15
C TRP A 80 13.46 -0.85 -13.81
N VAL A 81 14.08 0.01 -13.00
CA VAL A 81 13.50 1.32 -12.63
C VAL A 81 13.33 2.21 -13.86
N ARG A 82 14.31 2.23 -14.78
CA ARG A 82 14.21 3.01 -16.03
C ARG A 82 13.06 2.51 -16.91
N ARG A 83 13.00 1.18 -17.14
CA ARG A 83 11.94 0.56 -17.94
C ARG A 83 10.54 0.76 -17.34
N ALA A 84 10.41 0.69 -16.02
CA ALA A 84 9.14 0.95 -15.34
C ALA A 84 8.69 2.41 -15.48
N HIS A 85 9.62 3.37 -15.42
CA HIS A 85 9.32 4.79 -15.66
C HIS A 85 8.91 5.07 -17.11
N GLU A 86 9.55 4.41 -18.09
CA GLU A 86 9.24 4.53 -19.51
C GLU A 86 7.83 4.00 -19.85
N HIS A 87 7.35 2.96 -19.18
CA HIS A 87 6.00 2.41 -19.40
C HIS A 87 4.88 3.09 -18.59
N MET A 88 5.20 3.77 -17.49
CA MET A 88 4.19 4.36 -16.58
C MET A 88 3.81 5.80 -16.92
N ASN A 89 4.55 6.46 -17.81
CA ASN A 89 4.23 7.80 -18.30
C ASN A 89 4.02 7.73 -19.82
N PRO A 90 2.83 7.29 -20.31
CA PRO A 90 2.50 7.57 -21.69
C PRO A 90 2.59 9.09 -21.84
N GLY A 91 3.36 9.56 -22.82
CA GLY A 91 3.49 10.97 -23.10
C GLY A 91 2.12 11.63 -23.34
N PRO A 92 2.09 12.97 -23.51
CA PRO A 92 0.85 13.65 -23.81
C PRO A 92 0.16 12.94 -25.00
N VAL A 93 -1.12 12.64 -24.83
CA VAL A 93 -1.96 12.11 -25.90
C VAL A 93 -2.28 13.30 -26.78
N ASP A 94 -1.74 13.28 -28.00
CA ASP A 94 -2.04 14.25 -29.06
C ASP A 94 -3.54 14.30 -29.37
#